data_AF-A0A8H8MG53-F1
#
_entry.id   AF-A0A8H8MG53-F1
#
_cell.length_a   1.000
_cell.length_b   1.000
_cell.length_c   1.000
_cell.angle_alpha   90.00
_cell.angle_beta   90.00
_cell.angle_gamma   90.00
#
_symmetry.space_group_name_H-M   'P 1'
#
loop_
_entity.id
_entity.type
_entity.pdbx_description
1 polymer ?
#
loop_
_entity_poly.entity_id
_entity_poly.type
_entity_poly.pdbx_seq_one_letter_code
_entity_poly.pdbx_strand_id
1 'polypeptide(L)'
;MTSIIGGPGLPVILRALPKLVFGPFLVCFLPTVVARQLPPSVPTELFLDLPAPLRILLSCGVFVLARQAIARYSRYRDMRNFGPDVVEVPALEMKLPWNLDFIPIAIDGQLNDYSSLLWGRYAEKYGNTYNYGILGETQIMTTEPENIKAILSTDFGSFEKGHEFRDKMFSVLGKGVFNSDGEIWKFHRTMTRPYFSRDRISHFDLFGRHSDKAISKLLDRLSEPSQPPVDFQDIVARFTLDAATEFLFGKDIRSLDSPLPYPHAPPTDKSASFALAFGRAQEGLAIRLGLAVLWPLFELFHDRTREDMRVIEAYVKPILREKLEEKKKNGTITKKDDAEDGGDTLLDHLVQHTDGE
;
A
#
# COMPACT_ATOMS: atom_id res chain seq x y z
N MET A 1 -18.06 16.04 4.23
CA MET A 1 -17.89 14.58 4.47
C MET A 1 -18.06 14.32 5.95
N THR A 2 -19.17 13.70 6.34
CA THR A 2 -19.47 13.26 7.70
C THR A 2 -18.33 12.36 8.20
N SER A 3 -17.71 12.73 9.33
CA SER A 3 -16.69 11.88 9.95
C SER A 3 -17.34 10.58 10.38
N ILE A 4 -17.16 9.52 9.60
CA ILE A 4 -17.46 8.18 10.07
C ILE A 4 -16.57 7.99 11.32
N ILE A 5 -17.22 7.72 12.45
CA ILE A 5 -16.54 7.40 13.71
C ILE A 5 -15.90 6.03 13.50
N GLY A 6 -14.70 6.00 12.90
CA GLY A 6 -14.02 4.76 12.53
C GLY A 6 -12.70 5.02 11.81
N GLY A 7 -11.75 4.12 12.00
CA GLY A 7 -10.50 4.07 11.24
C GLY A 7 -10.71 3.49 9.83
N PRO A 8 -9.67 3.51 8.98
CA PRO A 8 -9.73 3.07 7.58
C PRO A 8 -10.09 1.59 7.44
N GLY A 9 -9.89 0.77 8.49
CA GLY A 9 -10.29 -0.62 8.51
C GLY A 9 -11.80 -0.85 8.62
N LEU A 10 -12.53 0.04 9.29
CA LEU A 10 -13.98 -0.12 9.51
C LEU A 10 -14.79 -0.27 8.20
N PRO A 11 -14.67 0.62 7.19
CA PRO A 11 -15.43 0.46 5.95
C PRO A 11 -15.03 -0.80 5.16
N VAL A 12 -13.80 -1.29 5.30
CA VAL A 12 -13.36 -2.54 4.67
C VAL A 12 -14.06 -3.73 5.33
N ILE A 13 -14.08 -3.78 6.66
CA ILE A 13 -14.76 -4.84 7.40
C ILE A 13 -16.26 -4.81 7.17
N LEU A 14 -16.90 -3.63 7.18
CA LEU A 14 -18.34 -3.52 6.92
C LEU A 14 -18.71 -4.00 5.52
N ARG A 15 -17.87 -3.75 4.49
CA ARG A 15 -18.06 -4.30 3.14
C ARG A 15 -17.88 -5.81 3.09
N ALA A 16 -17.00 -6.36 3.92
CA ALA A 16 -16.76 -7.81 4.02
C ALA A 16 -17.78 -8.54 4.90
N LEU A 17 -18.45 -7.85 5.82
CA LEU A 17 -19.33 -8.42 6.85
C LEU A 17 -20.42 -9.33 6.28
N PRO A 18 -21.14 -8.97 5.19
CA PRO A 18 -22.13 -9.88 4.61
C PRO A 18 -21.51 -11.21 4.16
N LYS A 19 -20.32 -11.19 3.53
CA LYS A 19 -19.62 -12.41 3.10
C LYS A 19 -19.13 -13.24 4.29
N LEU A 20 -18.69 -12.58 5.36
CA LEU A 20 -18.14 -13.23 6.55
C LEU A 20 -19.23 -13.81 7.46
N VAL A 21 -20.39 -13.16 7.55
CA VAL A 21 -21.48 -13.56 8.47
C VAL A 21 -22.50 -14.46 7.80
N PHE A 22 -22.82 -14.24 6.52
CA PHE A 22 -23.91 -14.95 5.84
C PHE A 22 -23.65 -16.46 5.76
N GLY A 23 -22.42 -16.88 5.45
CA GLY A 23 -22.05 -18.30 5.38
C GLY A 23 -22.21 -19.02 6.73
N PRO A 24 -21.52 -18.59 7.80
CA PRO A 24 -21.71 -19.15 9.13
C PRO A 24 -23.14 -19.04 9.65
N PHE A 25 -23.86 -17.96 9.33
CA PHE A 25 -25.28 -17.81 9.64
C PHE A 25 -26.12 -18.91 8.97
N LEU A 26 -25.92 -19.16 7.68
CA LEU A 26 -26.59 -20.27 7.00
C LEU A 26 -26.25 -21.60 7.65
N VAL A 27 -24.98 -21.89 7.94
CA VAL A 27 -24.58 -23.17 8.56
C VAL A 27 -25.16 -23.32 9.97
N CYS A 28 -25.31 -22.24 10.73
CA CYS A 28 -25.86 -22.27 12.08
C CYS A 28 -27.39 -22.38 12.12
N PHE A 29 -28.11 -21.75 11.18
CA PHE A 29 -29.57 -21.67 11.18
C PHE A 29 -30.26 -22.68 10.25
N LEU A 30 -29.60 -23.11 9.17
CA LEU A 30 -30.14 -24.10 8.23
C LEU A 30 -30.50 -25.43 8.93
N PRO A 31 -29.68 -25.98 9.85
CA PRO A 31 -30.06 -27.19 10.59
C PRO A 31 -31.35 -27.02 11.40
N THR A 32 -31.57 -25.84 12.00
CA THR A 32 -32.79 -25.54 12.77
C THR A 32 -34.02 -25.46 11.88
N VAL A 33 -33.89 -24.90 10.66
CA VAL A 33 -34.97 -24.84 9.67
C VAL A 33 -35.28 -26.23 9.13
N VAL A 34 -34.25 -27.01 8.82
CA VAL A 34 -34.38 -28.38 8.28
C VAL A 34 -34.96 -29.33 9.34
N ALA A 35 -34.52 -29.25 10.60
CA ALA A 35 -35.04 -30.06 11.70
C ALA A 35 -36.56 -29.86 11.91
N ARG A 36 -37.08 -28.65 11.70
CA ARG A 36 -38.52 -28.37 11.78
C ARG A 36 -39.35 -29.00 10.65
N GLN A 37 -38.71 -29.38 9.54
CA GLN A 37 -39.37 -29.98 8.38
C GLN A 37 -39.16 -31.50 8.27
N LEU A 38 -38.23 -32.05 9.05
CA LEU A 38 -37.93 -33.48 9.06
C LEU A 38 -38.83 -34.23 10.05
N PRO A 39 -39.18 -35.50 9.76
CA PRO A 39 -39.91 -36.34 10.71
C PRO A 39 -39.07 -36.62 11.97
N PRO A 40 -39.71 -36.90 13.13
CA PRO A 40 -39.03 -37.07 14.43
C PRO A 40 -37.98 -38.19 14.50
N SER A 41 -37.85 -38.99 13.45
CA SER A 41 -36.91 -40.11 13.34
C SER A 41 -35.48 -39.69 12.95
N VAL A 42 -35.24 -38.43 12.59
CA VAL A 42 -33.89 -37.95 12.24
C VAL A 42 -33.24 -37.29 13.47
N PRO A 43 -32.10 -37.79 13.97
CA PRO A 43 -31.45 -37.25 15.15
C PRO A 43 -30.74 -35.93 14.85
N THR A 44 -31.48 -34.83 14.81
CA THR A 44 -30.94 -33.46 14.70
C THR A 44 -30.53 -32.85 16.05
N GLU A 45 -30.85 -33.53 17.15
CA GLU A 45 -30.66 -33.07 18.54
C GLU A 45 -29.17 -32.79 18.87
N LEU A 46 -28.24 -33.62 18.40
CA LEU A 46 -26.82 -33.55 18.80
C LEU A 46 -26.14 -32.20 18.51
N PHE A 47 -26.50 -31.51 17.42
CA PHE A 47 -25.97 -30.19 17.10
C PHE A 47 -26.79 -29.06 17.73
N LEU A 48 -28.11 -29.23 17.83
CA LEU A 48 -29.02 -28.23 18.37
C LEU A 48 -28.89 -28.08 19.89
N ASP A 49 -28.51 -29.16 20.59
CA ASP A 49 -28.26 -29.21 22.04
C ASP A 49 -26.94 -28.53 22.46
N LEU A 50 -26.04 -28.26 21.52
CA LEU A 50 -24.80 -27.57 21.82
C LEU A 50 -25.07 -26.11 22.23
N PRO A 51 -24.29 -25.56 23.18
CA PRO A 51 -24.35 -24.15 23.50
C PRO A 51 -24.17 -23.28 22.25
N ALA A 52 -24.91 -22.17 22.16
CA ALA A 52 -24.81 -21.20 21.07
C ALA A 52 -23.37 -20.85 20.63
N PRO A 53 -22.41 -20.54 21.54
CA PRO A 53 -21.03 -20.23 21.12
C PRO A 53 -20.33 -21.41 20.43
N LEU A 54 -20.59 -22.65 20.87
CA LEU A 54 -20.00 -23.83 20.26
C LEU A 54 -20.59 -24.12 18.89
N ARG A 55 -21.91 -23.92 18.72
CA ARG A 55 -22.58 -24.02 17.40
C ARG A 55 -22.03 -23.01 16.41
N ILE A 56 -21.80 -21.77 16.85
CA ILE A 56 -21.20 -20.72 16.02
C ILE A 56 -19.78 -21.11 15.62
N LEU A 57 -18.95 -21.55 16.56
CA LEU A 57 -17.57 -21.95 16.29
C LEU A 57 -17.48 -23.14 15.31
N LEU A 58 -18.29 -24.16 15.52
CA LEU A 58 -18.38 -25.31 14.60
C LEU A 58 -18.89 -24.88 13.22
N SER A 59 -19.90 -24.01 13.16
CA SER A 59 -20.45 -23.50 11.90
C SER A 59 -19.43 -22.69 11.11
N CYS A 60 -18.65 -21.84 11.80
CA CYS A 60 -17.52 -21.13 11.21
C CYS A 60 -16.47 -22.11 10.67
N GLY A 61 -16.12 -23.14 11.44
CA GLY A 61 -15.17 -24.19 11.02
C GLY A 61 -15.63 -24.92 9.76
N VAL A 62 -16.88 -25.40 9.74
CA VAL A 62 -17.49 -26.07 8.57
C VAL A 62 -17.51 -25.13 7.36
N PHE A 63 -17.88 -23.87 7.55
CA PHE A 63 -17.89 -22.89 6.47
C PHE A 63 -16.49 -22.67 5.86
N VAL A 64 -15.45 -22.53 6.70
CA VAL A 64 -14.07 -22.39 6.22
C VAL A 64 -13.63 -23.64 5.46
N LEU A 65 -13.88 -24.83 5.98
CA LEU A 65 -13.53 -26.08 5.31
C LEU A 65 -14.27 -26.25 3.98
N ALA A 66 -15.57 -25.92 3.93
CA ALA A 66 -16.37 -25.95 2.72
C ALA A 66 -15.83 -24.97 1.66
N ARG A 67 -15.51 -23.73 2.06
CA ARG A 67 -14.90 -22.73 1.18
C ARG A 67 -13.56 -23.22 0.62
N GLN A 68 -12.72 -23.85 1.45
CA GLN A 68 -11.47 -24.43 1.00
C GLN A 68 -11.66 -25.59 0.02
N ALA A 69 -12.61 -26.49 0.30
CA ALA A 69 -12.93 -27.59 -0.59
C ALA A 69 -13.43 -27.10 -1.95
N ILE A 70 -14.32 -26.09 -1.95
CA ILE A 70 -14.80 -25.44 -3.17
C ILE A 70 -13.64 -24.80 -3.94
N ALA A 71 -12.75 -24.06 -3.26
CA ALA A 71 -11.61 -23.43 -3.91
C ALA A 71 -10.66 -24.46 -4.54
N ARG A 72 -10.37 -25.57 -3.83
CA ARG A 72 -9.57 -26.69 -4.36
C ARG A 72 -10.23 -27.34 -5.57
N TYR A 73 -11.55 -27.57 -5.50
CA TYR A 73 -12.30 -28.15 -6.61
C TYR A 73 -12.30 -27.24 -7.84
N SER A 74 -12.52 -25.93 -7.65
CA SER A 74 -12.46 -24.96 -8.75
C SER A 74 -11.08 -24.96 -9.40
N ARG A 75 -9.99 -24.90 -8.62
CA ARG A 75 -8.62 -24.97 -9.17
C ARG A 75 -8.38 -26.26 -9.95
N TYR A 76 -8.77 -27.39 -9.40
CA TYR A 76 -8.64 -28.68 -10.08
C TYR A 76 -9.42 -28.73 -11.40
N ARG A 77 -10.64 -28.22 -11.41
CA ARG A 77 -11.46 -28.11 -12.62
C ARG A 77 -10.80 -27.18 -13.64
N ASP A 78 -10.27 -26.05 -13.20
CA ASP A 78 -9.64 -25.07 -14.08
C ASP A 78 -8.33 -25.64 -14.68
N MET A 79 -7.50 -26.35 -13.91
CA MET A 79 -6.34 -27.08 -14.44
C MET A 79 -6.73 -28.08 -15.53
N ARG A 80 -7.79 -28.87 -15.29
CA ARG A 80 -8.31 -29.81 -16.30
C ARG A 80 -8.78 -29.10 -17.58
N ASN A 81 -9.31 -27.89 -17.47
CA ASN A 81 -9.78 -27.11 -18.61
C ASN A 81 -8.63 -26.50 -19.41
N PHE A 82 -7.54 -26.08 -18.76
CA PHE A 82 -6.39 -25.46 -19.42
C PHE A 82 -5.42 -26.49 -20.05
N GLY A 83 -5.45 -27.74 -19.59
CA GLY A 83 -4.72 -28.85 -20.20
C GLY A 83 -3.71 -29.52 -19.26
N PRO A 84 -3.08 -30.62 -19.70
CA PRO A 84 -2.20 -31.44 -18.86
C PRO A 84 -0.89 -30.76 -18.47
N ASP A 85 -0.47 -29.73 -19.23
CA ASP A 85 0.79 -29.00 -18.99
C ASP A 85 0.65 -27.92 -17.90
N VAL A 86 -0.58 -27.65 -17.41
CA VAL A 86 -0.82 -26.68 -16.36
C VAL A 86 -0.57 -27.31 -15.00
N VAL A 87 0.39 -26.74 -14.27
CA VAL A 87 0.79 -27.18 -12.94
C VAL A 87 0.41 -26.12 -11.90
N GLU A 88 -0.06 -26.55 -10.74
CA GLU A 88 -0.28 -25.64 -9.61
C GLU A 88 1.08 -25.16 -9.07
N VAL A 89 1.19 -23.88 -8.77
CA VAL A 89 2.43 -23.33 -8.22
C VAL A 89 2.72 -23.97 -6.86
N PRO A 90 4.00 -24.21 -6.50
CA PRO A 90 4.37 -24.66 -5.18
C PRO A 90 3.77 -23.76 -4.10
N ALA A 91 3.11 -24.35 -3.11
CA ALA A 91 2.56 -23.61 -1.98
C ALA A 91 3.56 -23.62 -0.82
N LEU A 92 3.73 -22.45 -0.21
CA LEU A 92 4.54 -22.28 0.97
C LEU A 92 3.84 -22.96 2.15
N GLU A 93 4.56 -23.88 2.80
CA GLU A 93 4.10 -24.61 3.97
C GLU A 93 4.80 -24.09 5.24
N MET A 94 4.01 -23.46 6.11
CA MET A 94 4.47 -23.02 7.42
C MET A 94 4.03 -23.96 8.55
N LYS A 95 4.45 -23.66 9.79
CA LYS A 95 4.15 -24.49 10.96
C LYS A 95 2.74 -24.29 11.48
N LEU A 96 2.20 -23.06 11.40
CA LEU A 96 0.85 -22.77 11.86
C LEU A 96 -0.17 -22.97 10.74
N PRO A 97 -1.41 -23.40 11.06
CA PRO A 97 -2.49 -23.48 10.10
C PRO A 97 -2.68 -22.16 9.35
N TRP A 98 -2.95 -22.27 8.04
CA TRP A 98 -3.17 -21.12 7.15
C TRP A 98 -2.00 -20.13 7.07
N ASN A 99 -0.77 -20.58 7.33
CA ASN A 99 0.45 -19.78 7.24
C ASN A 99 0.43 -18.52 8.13
N LEU A 100 -0.24 -18.57 9.29
CA LEU A 100 -0.36 -17.43 10.20
C LEU A 100 0.99 -16.96 10.76
N ASP A 101 1.95 -17.87 10.91
CA ASP A 101 3.33 -17.58 11.28
C ASP A 101 4.11 -16.81 10.20
N PHE A 102 3.62 -16.73 8.97
CA PHE A 102 4.21 -15.88 7.94
C PHE A 102 4.01 -14.38 8.23
N ILE A 103 2.93 -13.97 8.91
CA ILE A 103 2.64 -12.56 9.20
C ILE A 103 3.75 -11.88 10.02
N PRO A 104 4.13 -12.40 11.21
CA PRO A 104 5.22 -11.78 11.98
C PRO A 104 6.55 -11.79 11.21
N ILE A 105 6.81 -12.83 10.41
CA ILE A 105 8.00 -12.91 9.56
C ILE A 105 7.98 -11.84 8.46
N ALA A 106 6.83 -11.61 7.83
CA ALA A 106 6.67 -10.61 6.78
C ALA A 106 6.81 -9.18 7.32
N ILE A 107 6.24 -8.91 8.50
CA ILE A 107 6.38 -7.62 9.18
C ILE A 107 7.83 -7.38 9.60
N ASP A 108 8.47 -8.36 10.24
CA ASP A 108 9.88 -8.26 10.64
C ASP A 108 10.80 -8.06 9.43
N GLY A 109 10.59 -8.85 8.36
CA GLY A 109 11.33 -8.70 7.12
C GLY A 109 11.15 -7.34 6.46
N GLN A 110 9.97 -6.72 6.62
CA GLN A 110 9.70 -5.38 6.07
C GLN A 110 10.35 -4.26 6.88
N LEU A 111 10.52 -4.44 8.20
CA LEU A 111 11.02 -3.41 9.11
C LEU A 111 12.53 -3.51 9.37
N ASN A 112 13.08 -4.72 9.37
CA ASN A 112 14.42 -5.00 9.89
C ASN A 112 15.35 -5.68 8.87
N ASP A 113 14.85 -6.16 7.74
CA ASP A 113 15.64 -6.91 6.75
C ASP A 113 15.89 -6.10 5.48
N TYR A 114 16.82 -6.57 4.64
CA TYR A 114 17.05 -5.99 3.33
C TYR A 114 15.83 -6.19 2.42
N SER A 115 15.53 -5.16 1.63
CA SER A 115 14.47 -5.23 0.62
C SER A 115 14.63 -6.48 -0.24
N SER A 116 13.53 -7.21 -0.42
CA SER A 116 13.43 -8.47 -1.17
C SER A 116 14.12 -9.71 -0.61
N LEU A 117 14.90 -9.62 0.48
CA LEU A 117 15.64 -10.78 1.00
C LEU A 117 14.69 -11.91 1.45
N LEU A 118 13.59 -11.55 2.11
CA LEU A 118 12.53 -12.49 2.49
C LEU A 118 12.03 -13.29 1.28
N TRP A 119 11.72 -12.60 0.19
CA TRP A 119 11.18 -13.21 -1.02
C TRP A 119 12.22 -14.07 -1.75
N GLY A 120 13.48 -13.64 -1.76
CA GLY A 120 14.60 -14.41 -2.30
C GLY A 120 14.80 -15.74 -1.58
N ARG A 121 14.79 -15.74 -0.24
CA ARG A 121 14.92 -16.98 0.57
C ARG A 121 13.85 -18.02 0.24
N TYR A 122 12.61 -17.58 0.01
CA TYR A 122 11.54 -18.50 -0.38
C TYR A 122 11.58 -18.88 -1.86
N ALA A 123 12.07 -18.00 -2.73
CA ALA A 123 12.29 -18.33 -4.14
C ALA A 123 13.36 -19.42 -4.31
N GLU A 124 14.43 -19.40 -3.51
CA GLU A 124 15.45 -20.46 -3.50
C GLU A 124 14.88 -21.82 -3.11
N LYS A 125 13.88 -21.84 -2.21
CA LYS A 125 13.26 -23.08 -1.72
C LYS A 125 12.14 -23.61 -2.61
N TYR A 126 11.27 -22.71 -3.08
CA TYR A 126 10.02 -23.08 -3.77
C TYR A 126 10.07 -22.80 -5.28
N GLY A 127 11.18 -22.29 -5.79
CA GLY A 127 11.33 -21.84 -7.16
C GLY A 127 10.87 -20.39 -7.34
N ASN A 128 11.04 -19.87 -8.55
CA ASN A 128 10.77 -18.47 -8.87
C ASN A 128 9.28 -18.10 -8.86
N THR A 129 8.36 -19.05 -8.82
CA THR A 129 6.92 -18.77 -8.69
C THR A 129 6.31 -19.67 -7.64
N TYR A 130 5.72 -19.09 -6.60
CA TYR A 130 5.12 -19.84 -5.50
C TYR A 130 3.95 -19.09 -4.87
N ASN A 131 3.06 -19.84 -4.23
CA ASN A 131 1.92 -19.31 -3.50
C ASN A 131 2.27 -19.18 -2.01
N TYR A 132 2.30 -17.96 -1.48
CA TYR A 132 2.52 -17.67 -0.05
C TYR A 132 1.22 -17.36 0.71
N GLY A 133 0.09 -17.76 0.14
CA GLY A 133 -1.26 -17.51 0.65
C GLY A 133 -1.42 -17.63 2.17
N ILE A 134 -2.07 -16.63 2.76
CA ILE A 134 -2.37 -16.53 4.19
C ILE A 134 -3.88 -16.64 4.36
N LEU A 135 -4.35 -17.33 5.41
CA LEU A 135 -5.79 -17.49 5.70
C LEU A 135 -6.61 -18.12 4.56
N GLY A 136 -5.95 -18.94 3.74
CA GLY A 136 -6.58 -19.65 2.62
C GLY A 136 -6.83 -18.79 1.38
N GLU A 137 -6.38 -17.53 1.40
CA GLU A 137 -6.33 -16.68 0.20
C GLU A 137 -5.13 -17.06 -0.67
N THR A 138 -5.23 -16.82 -1.97
CA THR A 138 -4.14 -17.08 -2.92
C THR A 138 -3.30 -15.82 -3.07
N GLN A 139 -2.00 -15.92 -2.85
CA GLN A 139 -1.05 -14.83 -3.00
C GLN A 139 0.18 -15.38 -3.73
N ILE A 140 0.38 -14.97 -4.97
CA ILE A 140 1.43 -15.50 -5.84
C ILE A 140 2.61 -14.54 -5.83
N MET A 141 3.79 -15.03 -5.46
CA MET A 141 5.05 -14.34 -5.70
C MET A 141 5.68 -14.93 -6.96
N THR A 142 6.16 -14.07 -7.86
CA THR A 142 6.86 -14.48 -9.08
C THR A 142 8.08 -13.61 -9.36
N THR A 143 9.22 -14.25 -9.60
CA THR A 143 10.43 -13.68 -10.18
C THR A 143 10.67 -14.18 -11.61
N GLU A 144 9.74 -14.96 -12.19
CA GLU A 144 9.83 -15.44 -13.57
C GLU A 144 9.67 -14.30 -14.58
N PRO A 145 10.63 -14.09 -15.51
CA PRO A 145 10.60 -12.99 -16.46
C PRO A 145 9.35 -12.97 -17.36
N GLU A 146 8.86 -14.12 -17.83
CA GLU A 146 7.68 -14.18 -18.69
C GLU A 146 6.40 -13.82 -17.93
N ASN A 147 6.27 -14.21 -16.65
CA ASN A 147 5.16 -13.77 -15.80
C ASN A 147 5.22 -12.25 -15.58
N ILE A 148 6.40 -11.71 -15.28
CA ILE A 148 6.59 -10.27 -15.09
C ILE A 148 6.26 -9.50 -16.38
N LYS A 149 6.67 -10.02 -17.53
CA LYS A 149 6.35 -9.45 -18.86
C LYS A 149 4.86 -9.48 -19.15
N ALA A 150 4.16 -10.56 -18.80
CA ALA A 150 2.71 -10.63 -18.90
C ALA A 150 2.04 -9.56 -18.05
N ILE A 151 2.39 -9.48 -16.77
CA ILE A 151 1.81 -8.55 -15.80
C ILE A 151 2.07 -7.08 -16.18
N LEU A 152 3.29 -6.74 -16.59
CA LEU A 152 3.71 -5.35 -16.79
C LEU A 152 3.60 -4.85 -18.23
N SER A 153 3.40 -5.74 -19.21
CA SER A 153 3.47 -5.36 -20.63
C SER A 153 2.46 -6.10 -21.51
N THR A 154 2.66 -7.39 -21.76
CA THR A 154 1.93 -8.08 -22.85
C THR A 154 0.46 -8.35 -22.53
N ASP A 155 0.11 -8.40 -21.26
CA ASP A 155 -1.27 -8.64 -20.79
C ASP A 155 -1.66 -7.69 -19.65
N PHE A 156 -1.10 -6.46 -19.66
CA PHE A 156 -1.30 -5.47 -18.59
C PHE A 156 -2.78 -5.22 -18.25
N GLY A 157 -3.69 -5.30 -19.23
CA GLY A 157 -5.12 -5.08 -19.03
C GLY A 157 -5.82 -6.13 -18.16
N SER A 158 -5.23 -7.32 -18.04
CA SER A 158 -5.76 -8.43 -17.25
C SER A 158 -5.34 -8.37 -15.77
N PHE A 159 -4.37 -7.52 -15.42
CA PHE A 159 -3.82 -7.38 -14.06
C PHE A 159 -4.13 -6.00 -13.47
N GLU A 160 -5.04 -5.97 -12.50
CA GLU A 160 -5.33 -4.78 -11.69
C GLU A 160 -4.58 -4.80 -10.36
N LYS A 161 -4.39 -3.62 -9.75
CA LYS A 161 -3.98 -3.55 -8.33
C LYS A 161 -5.11 -4.05 -7.43
N GLY A 162 -6.35 -3.76 -7.84
CA GLY A 162 -7.55 -4.25 -7.18
C GLY A 162 -7.87 -3.52 -5.88
N HIS A 163 -9.07 -3.81 -5.37
CA HIS A 163 -9.61 -3.13 -4.19
C HIS A 163 -8.75 -3.33 -2.93
N GLU A 164 -8.16 -4.51 -2.75
CA GLU A 164 -7.37 -4.80 -1.55
C GLU A 164 -6.10 -3.97 -1.43
N PHE A 165 -5.40 -3.73 -2.54
CA PHE A 165 -4.25 -2.83 -2.56
C PHE A 165 -4.72 -1.40 -2.36
N ARG A 166 -5.81 -1.03 -3.05
CA ARG A 166 -6.33 0.33 -3.02
C ARG A 166 -6.78 0.77 -1.64
N ASP A 167 -7.46 -0.10 -0.90
CA ASP A 167 -7.92 0.16 0.45
C ASP A 167 -6.73 0.33 1.42
N LYS A 168 -5.66 -0.46 1.28
CA LYS A 168 -4.44 -0.33 2.12
C LYS A 168 -3.77 1.03 1.92
N MET A 169 -3.71 1.50 0.68
CA MET A 169 -2.98 2.71 0.27
C MET A 169 -3.80 4.00 0.38
N PHE A 170 -5.13 3.90 0.51
CA PHE A 170 -6.04 5.03 0.31
C PHE A 170 -5.79 6.22 1.24
N SER A 171 -5.47 5.99 2.51
CA SER A 171 -5.31 7.09 3.48
C SER A 171 -4.10 7.99 3.18
N VAL A 172 -3.12 7.51 2.43
CA VAL A 172 -1.91 8.27 2.07
C VAL A 172 -1.90 8.69 0.61
N LEU A 173 -2.22 7.77 -0.31
CA LEU A 173 -2.14 8.02 -1.76
C LEU A 173 -3.45 8.53 -2.36
N GLY A 174 -4.56 8.48 -1.61
CA GLY A 174 -5.88 8.87 -2.08
C GLY A 174 -6.31 8.10 -3.33
N LYS A 175 -7.00 8.79 -4.23
CA LYS A 175 -7.37 8.31 -5.57
C LYS A 175 -6.54 9.09 -6.59
N GLY A 176 -5.59 8.41 -7.22
CA GLY A 176 -4.68 9.04 -8.19
C GLY A 176 -3.95 8.01 -9.03
N VAL A 177 -2.91 8.45 -9.75
CA VAL A 177 -2.14 7.61 -10.69
C VAL A 177 -1.52 6.36 -10.05
N PHE A 178 -1.17 6.41 -8.76
CA PHE A 178 -0.60 5.26 -8.05
C PHE A 178 -1.65 4.31 -7.47
N ASN A 179 -2.86 4.81 -7.20
CA ASN A 179 -3.89 4.07 -6.44
C ASN A 179 -5.22 3.92 -7.19
N SER A 180 -5.14 3.78 -8.52
CA SER A 180 -6.28 3.58 -9.41
C SER A 180 -5.97 2.50 -10.45
N ASP A 181 -7.04 1.97 -11.05
CA ASP A 181 -7.03 1.01 -12.15
C ASP A 181 -7.89 1.51 -13.33
N GLY A 182 -7.76 0.87 -14.49
CA GLY A 182 -8.59 1.13 -15.67
C GLY A 182 -8.56 2.58 -16.18
N GLU A 183 -9.72 3.10 -16.57
CA GLU A 183 -9.85 4.43 -17.18
C GLU A 183 -9.42 5.58 -16.26
N ILE A 184 -9.65 5.45 -14.95
CA ILE A 184 -9.21 6.47 -13.99
C ILE A 184 -7.67 6.54 -13.96
N TRP A 185 -7.00 5.39 -13.96
CA TRP A 185 -5.54 5.35 -14.05
C TRP A 185 -5.04 5.94 -15.38
N LYS A 186 -5.65 5.56 -16.50
CA LYS A 186 -5.30 6.09 -17.83
C LYS A 186 -5.46 7.61 -17.89
N PHE A 187 -6.55 8.14 -17.33
CA PHE A 187 -6.81 9.57 -17.24
C PHE A 187 -5.69 10.29 -16.49
N HIS A 188 -5.40 9.89 -15.24
CA HIS A 188 -4.34 10.51 -14.45
C HIS A 188 -2.96 10.37 -15.14
N ARG A 189 -2.64 9.20 -15.70
CA ARG A 189 -1.35 8.97 -16.38
C ARG A 189 -1.22 9.83 -17.64
N THR A 190 -2.28 9.98 -18.42
CA THR A 190 -2.28 10.80 -19.64
C THR A 190 -2.04 12.27 -19.30
N MET A 191 -2.62 12.75 -18.20
CA MET A 191 -2.42 14.10 -17.70
C MET A 191 -1.01 14.31 -17.12
N THR A 192 -0.45 13.34 -16.40
CA THR A 192 0.85 13.50 -15.73
C THR A 192 2.05 13.25 -16.66
N ARG A 193 1.97 12.30 -17.59
CA ARG A 193 3.11 11.87 -18.43
C ARG A 193 3.79 13.00 -19.23
N PRO A 194 3.08 13.97 -19.85
CA PRO A 194 3.71 15.03 -20.65
C PRO A 194 4.70 15.89 -19.86
N TYR A 195 4.46 16.05 -18.55
CA TYR A 195 5.36 16.81 -17.67
C TYR A 195 6.73 16.16 -17.50
N PHE A 196 6.80 14.82 -17.55
CA PHE A 196 8.04 14.07 -17.44
C PHE A 196 8.72 13.85 -18.80
N SER A 197 8.52 14.75 -19.75
CA SER A 197 9.25 14.74 -21.03
C SER A 197 10.73 15.09 -20.82
N ARG A 198 11.57 14.60 -21.74
CA ARG A 198 13.04 14.69 -21.67
C ARG A 198 13.55 16.12 -21.44
N ASP A 199 12.88 17.12 -22.00
CA ASP A 199 13.27 18.53 -21.92
C ASP A 199 13.08 19.12 -20.50
N ARG A 200 12.24 18.50 -19.65
CA ARG A 200 12.06 18.91 -18.26
C ARG A 200 12.96 18.14 -17.28
N ILE A 201 13.37 16.92 -17.63
CA ILE A 201 14.30 16.11 -16.82
C ILE A 201 15.75 16.65 -16.90
N SER A 202 16.05 17.49 -17.88
CA SER A 202 17.37 18.13 -18.08
C SER A 202 17.64 19.39 -17.23
N HIS A 203 16.78 19.75 -16.27
CA HIS A 203 17.06 20.82 -15.30
C HIS A 203 18.06 20.35 -14.23
N PHE A 204 19.29 20.06 -14.66
CA PHE A 204 20.35 19.57 -13.79
C PHE A 204 20.73 20.56 -12.69
N ASP A 205 20.49 21.86 -12.88
CA ASP A 205 20.85 22.89 -11.90
C ASP A 205 20.09 22.73 -10.58
N LEU A 206 18.79 22.41 -10.63
CA LEU A 206 17.99 22.12 -9.43
C LEU A 206 18.59 20.96 -8.65
N PHE A 207 18.87 19.84 -9.35
CA PHE A 207 19.46 18.67 -8.72
C PHE A 207 20.88 18.96 -8.23
N GLY A 208 21.65 19.77 -8.97
CA GLY A 208 23.00 20.21 -8.61
C GLY A 208 23.01 20.98 -7.30
N ARG A 209 22.19 22.03 -7.17
CA ARG A 209 22.10 22.83 -5.93
C ARG A 209 21.76 21.98 -4.71
N HIS A 210 20.76 21.09 -4.82
CA HIS A 210 20.38 20.20 -3.72
C HIS A 210 21.46 19.14 -3.43
N SER A 211 22.16 18.65 -4.45
CA SER A 211 23.29 17.72 -4.28
C SER A 211 24.45 18.40 -3.57
N ASP A 212 24.83 19.60 -3.99
CA ASP A 212 25.92 20.38 -3.39
C ASP A 212 25.64 20.68 -1.92
N LYS A 213 24.39 20.98 -1.59
CA LYS A 213 23.96 21.20 -0.21
C LYS A 213 24.06 19.93 0.64
N ALA A 214 23.63 18.79 0.10
CA ALA A 214 23.76 17.50 0.79
C ALA A 214 25.23 17.12 0.97
N ILE A 215 26.05 17.26 -0.08
CA ILE A 215 27.50 17.01 -0.01
C ILE A 215 28.17 17.94 1.01
N SER A 216 27.82 19.23 1.04
CA SER A 216 28.35 20.18 2.02
C SER A 216 28.05 19.72 3.45
N LYS A 217 26.82 19.26 3.73
CA LYS A 217 26.43 18.71 5.04
C LYS A 217 27.24 17.46 5.41
N LEU A 218 27.56 16.60 4.44
CA LEU A 218 28.45 15.46 4.66
C LEU A 218 29.87 15.91 5.00
N LEU A 219 30.41 16.85 4.23
CA LEU A 219 31.77 17.37 4.43
C LEU A 219 31.89 18.06 5.78
N ASP A 220 30.88 18.84 6.20
CA ASP A 220 30.83 19.46 7.53
C ASP A 220 30.92 18.39 8.63
N ARG A 221 30.11 17.33 8.53
CA ARG A 221 30.11 16.21 9.48
C ARG A 221 31.44 15.46 9.50
N LEU A 222 32.02 15.19 8.33
CA LEU A 222 33.30 14.48 8.21
C LEU A 222 34.49 15.33 8.66
N SER A 223 34.34 16.66 8.69
CA SER A 223 35.33 17.61 9.19
C SER A 223 35.31 17.77 10.71
N GLU A 224 34.29 17.24 11.40
CA GLU A 224 34.26 17.22 12.86
C GLU A 224 35.44 16.38 13.40
N PRO A 225 36.14 16.80 14.47
CA PRO A 225 37.31 16.09 14.99
C PRO A 225 37.05 14.62 15.38
N SER A 226 35.82 14.31 15.79
CA SER A 226 35.37 12.98 16.15
C SER A 226 35.00 12.11 14.94
N GLN A 227 34.95 12.68 13.74
CA GLN A 227 34.52 12.05 12.49
C GLN A 227 33.29 11.14 12.67
N PRO A 228 32.17 11.66 13.18
CA PRO A 228 31.02 10.84 13.51
C PRO A 228 30.44 10.16 12.25
N PRO A 229 29.90 8.94 12.39
CA PRO A 229 29.20 8.28 11.28
C PRO A 229 28.05 9.14 10.75
N VAL A 230 27.77 8.99 9.45
CA VAL A 230 26.59 9.55 8.80
C VAL A 230 25.62 8.43 8.47
N ASP A 231 24.34 8.65 8.76
CA ASP A 231 23.27 7.87 8.15
C ASP A 231 23.06 8.32 6.70
N PHE A 232 23.53 7.50 5.75
CA PHE A 232 23.40 7.78 4.32
C PHE A 232 21.94 7.77 3.83
N GLN A 233 21.06 6.98 4.47
CA GLN A 233 19.65 6.93 4.09
C GLN A 233 18.95 8.24 4.48
N ASP A 234 19.22 8.80 5.66
CA ASP A 234 18.66 10.08 6.10
C ASP A 234 19.02 11.21 5.13
N ILE A 235 20.29 11.33 4.74
CA ILE A 235 20.70 12.43 3.88
C ILE A 235 20.19 12.30 2.44
N VAL A 236 20.20 11.09 1.87
CA VAL A 236 19.66 10.86 0.52
C VAL A 236 18.15 11.06 0.49
N ALA A 237 17.44 10.69 1.56
CA ALA A 237 16.01 10.95 1.70
C ALA A 237 15.72 12.46 1.72
N ARG A 238 16.47 13.24 2.50
CA ARG A 238 16.34 14.71 2.56
C ARG A 238 16.65 15.38 1.23
N PHE A 239 17.73 14.98 0.57
CA PHE A 239 18.07 15.43 -0.78
C PHE A 239 16.94 15.14 -1.77
N THR A 240 16.48 13.88 -1.82
CA THR A 240 15.43 13.45 -2.75
C THR A 240 14.16 14.25 -2.54
N LEU A 241 13.82 14.52 -1.28
CA LEU A 241 12.62 15.21 -0.91
C LEU A 241 12.68 16.72 -1.19
N ASP A 242 13.78 17.40 -0.88
CA ASP A 242 13.98 18.81 -1.21
C ASP A 242 13.95 19.01 -2.74
N ALA A 243 14.70 18.19 -3.49
CA ALA A 243 14.74 18.25 -4.95
C ALA A 243 13.38 17.90 -5.59
N ALA A 244 12.69 16.85 -5.11
CA ALA A 244 11.40 16.47 -5.66
C ALA A 244 10.32 17.52 -5.36
N THR A 245 10.28 18.10 -4.15
CA THR A 245 9.28 19.10 -3.80
C THR A 245 9.47 20.39 -4.60
N GLU A 246 10.72 20.82 -4.81
CA GLU A 246 10.99 21.94 -5.71
C GLU A 246 10.59 21.62 -7.15
N PHE A 247 10.94 20.44 -7.67
CA PHE A 247 10.59 20.05 -9.04
C PHE A 247 9.08 19.91 -9.27
N LEU A 248 8.33 19.41 -8.28
CA LEU A 248 6.90 19.12 -8.40
C LEU A 248 6.03 20.34 -8.07
N PHE A 249 6.42 21.15 -7.08
CA PHE A 249 5.62 22.23 -6.51
C PHE A 249 6.24 23.62 -6.64
N GLY A 250 7.49 23.71 -7.08
CA GLY A 250 8.26 24.97 -7.15
C GLY A 250 8.73 25.49 -5.79
N LYS A 251 8.60 24.69 -4.73
CA LYS A 251 9.05 25.02 -3.37
C LYS A 251 9.72 23.81 -2.76
N ASP A 252 10.94 23.96 -2.24
CA ASP A 252 11.58 22.92 -1.43
C ASP A 252 10.98 22.90 -0.01
N ILE A 253 11.10 21.78 0.69
CA ILE A 253 10.73 21.69 2.12
C ILE A 253 11.88 22.02 3.06
N ARG A 254 13.08 22.26 2.50
CA ARG A 254 14.32 22.62 3.22
C ARG A 254 14.72 21.61 4.30
N SER A 255 14.46 20.33 4.09
CA SER A 255 14.81 19.26 5.05
C SER A 255 16.32 19.11 5.27
N LEU A 256 17.14 19.52 4.30
CA LEU A 256 18.60 19.59 4.43
C LEU A 256 19.09 20.72 5.33
N ASP A 257 18.27 21.71 5.70
CA ASP A 257 18.71 22.81 6.58
C ASP A 257 18.95 22.33 8.01
N SER A 258 18.17 21.36 8.47
CA SER A 258 18.31 20.76 9.80
C SER A 258 19.68 20.07 9.96
N PRO A 259 20.20 19.98 11.20
CA PRO A 259 21.38 19.18 11.49
C PRO A 259 21.15 17.69 11.15
N LEU A 260 22.22 17.00 10.75
CA LEU A 260 22.18 15.55 10.58
C LEU A 260 22.09 14.88 11.96
N PRO A 261 21.29 13.81 12.11
CA PRO A 261 21.22 13.07 13.37
C PRO A 261 22.59 12.48 13.72
N TYR A 262 22.85 12.34 15.03
CA TYR A 262 24.00 11.60 15.53
C TYR A 262 23.57 10.16 15.86
N PRO A 263 24.41 9.15 15.59
CA PRO A 263 24.13 7.78 15.97
C PRO A 263 23.87 7.66 17.47
N HIS A 264 22.87 6.87 17.85
CA HIS A 264 22.46 6.65 19.25
C HIS A 264 22.00 7.90 20.02
N ALA A 265 21.97 9.08 19.41
CA ALA A 265 21.28 10.22 19.99
C ALA A 265 19.77 9.97 19.91
N PRO A 266 19.00 10.26 20.97
CA PRO A 266 17.56 10.31 20.82
C PRO A 266 17.25 11.31 19.71
N PRO A 267 16.26 11.04 18.84
CA PRO A 267 15.87 12.00 17.81
C PRO A 267 15.63 13.35 18.48
N THR A 268 16.56 14.28 18.25
CA THR A 268 16.50 15.63 18.81
C THR A 268 15.30 16.37 18.23
N ASP A 269 14.88 15.93 17.06
CA ASP A 269 13.74 16.47 16.36
C ASP A 269 12.47 15.67 16.68
N LYS A 270 11.74 16.11 17.70
CA LYS A 270 10.29 15.88 17.78
C LYS A 270 9.53 16.72 16.76
N SER A 271 10.20 17.45 15.85
CA SER A 271 9.47 18.28 14.89
C SER A 271 8.58 17.41 14.03
N ALA A 272 7.41 17.97 13.76
CA ALA A 272 6.57 17.64 12.63
C ALA A 272 7.27 17.97 11.30
N SER A 273 8.53 17.53 11.09
CA SER A 273 9.17 17.71 9.79
C SER A 273 8.47 16.83 8.76
N PHE A 274 8.26 17.39 7.57
CA PHE A 274 7.60 16.70 6.48
C PHE A 274 8.29 15.37 6.16
N ALA A 275 9.63 15.33 6.17
CA ALA A 275 10.41 14.14 5.84
C ALA A 275 10.12 12.95 6.77
N LEU A 276 10.14 13.18 8.09
CA LEU A 276 9.85 12.14 9.07
C LEU A 276 8.39 11.68 8.99
N ALA A 277 7.45 12.62 8.86
CA ALA A 277 6.05 12.29 8.68
C ALA A 277 5.82 11.45 7.42
N PHE A 278 6.45 11.82 6.31
CA PHE A 278 6.39 11.08 5.06
C PHE A 278 6.94 9.65 5.21
N GLY A 279 8.10 9.48 5.84
CA GLY A 279 8.68 8.16 6.12
C GLY A 279 7.77 7.29 6.99
N ARG A 280 7.22 7.83 8.09
CA ARG A 280 6.30 7.09 8.97
C ARG A 280 4.98 6.72 8.28
N ALA A 281 4.47 7.60 7.40
CA ALA A 281 3.30 7.28 6.59
C ALA A 281 3.59 6.07 5.66
N GLN A 282 4.76 6.03 5.03
CA GLN A 282 5.19 4.89 4.20
C GLN A 282 5.36 3.61 5.02
N GLU A 283 5.96 3.69 6.21
CA GLU A 283 6.08 2.56 7.14
C GLU A 283 4.69 2.02 7.54
N GLY A 284 3.74 2.92 7.84
CA GLY A 284 2.35 2.54 8.13
C GLY A 284 1.70 1.76 6.98
N LEU A 285 1.92 2.19 5.74
CA LEU A 285 1.46 1.46 4.55
C LEU A 285 2.16 0.10 4.39
N ALA A 286 3.47 0.03 4.66
CA ALA A 286 4.24 -1.20 4.58
C ALA A 286 3.75 -2.23 5.61
N ILE A 287 3.43 -1.80 6.82
CA ILE A 287 2.82 -2.66 7.84
C ILE A 287 1.45 -3.18 7.39
N ARG A 288 0.61 -2.35 6.74
CA ARG A 288 -0.66 -2.81 6.16
C ARG A 288 -0.48 -3.88 5.09
N LEU A 289 0.57 -3.77 4.27
CA LEU A 289 0.93 -4.81 3.29
C LEU A 289 1.35 -6.11 4.00
N GLY A 290 2.21 -6.03 5.01
CA GLY A 290 2.67 -7.18 5.79
C GLY A 290 1.55 -7.89 6.57
N LEU A 291 0.55 -7.13 7.05
CA LEU A 291 -0.66 -7.67 7.70
C LEU A 291 -1.64 -8.34 6.72
N ALA A 292 -1.38 -8.27 5.41
CA ALA A 292 -2.19 -8.88 4.37
C ALA A 292 -3.69 -8.60 4.53
N VAL A 293 -4.54 -9.61 4.71
CA VAL A 293 -6.00 -9.46 4.87
C VAL A 293 -6.42 -9.00 6.27
N LEU A 294 -5.52 -9.05 7.25
CA LEU A 294 -5.83 -8.72 8.65
C LEU A 294 -5.67 -7.23 8.99
N TRP A 295 -5.02 -6.45 8.11
CA TRP A 295 -4.78 -5.02 8.36
C TRP A 295 -6.02 -4.22 8.84
N PRO A 296 -7.26 -4.46 8.33
CA PRO A 296 -8.42 -3.67 8.74
C PRO A 296 -8.77 -3.86 10.22
N LEU A 297 -8.49 -5.04 10.80
CA LEU A 297 -8.79 -5.36 12.19
C LEU A 297 -7.97 -4.51 13.16
N PHE A 298 -6.75 -4.15 12.75
CA PHE A 298 -5.82 -3.35 13.56
C PHE A 298 -6.03 -1.84 13.40
N GLU A 299 -6.90 -1.42 12.48
CA GLU A 299 -7.23 0.00 12.19
C GLU A 299 -8.74 0.23 12.11
N LEU A 300 -9.50 -0.47 12.97
CA LEU A 300 -10.95 -0.34 13.10
C LEU A 300 -11.38 1.04 13.63
N PHE A 301 -10.67 1.55 14.63
CA PHE A 301 -11.05 2.77 15.36
C PHE A 301 -9.98 3.86 15.32
N HIS A 302 -8.82 3.57 14.73
CA HIS A 302 -7.70 4.49 14.60
C HIS A 302 -7.06 4.33 13.22
N ASP A 303 -6.51 5.43 12.71
CA ASP A 303 -5.75 5.49 11.47
C ASP A 303 -4.31 5.81 11.81
N ARG A 304 -3.41 4.85 11.61
CA ARG A 304 -1.99 4.99 11.94
C ARG A 304 -1.31 6.10 11.14
N THR A 305 -1.81 6.40 9.95
CA THR A 305 -1.23 7.39 9.03
C THR A 305 -1.78 8.80 9.25
N ARG A 306 -2.82 8.96 10.09
CA ARG A 306 -3.57 10.22 10.18
C ARG A 306 -2.74 11.38 10.72
N GLU A 307 -1.91 11.14 11.74
CA GLU A 307 -1.10 12.22 12.31
C GLU A 307 -0.01 12.68 11.34
N ASP A 308 0.64 11.73 10.68
CA ASP A 308 1.63 12.02 9.64
C ASP A 308 1.01 12.75 8.44
N MET A 309 -0.17 12.30 8.00
CA MET A 309 -0.89 12.96 6.92
C MET A 309 -1.31 14.38 7.28
N ARG A 310 -1.59 14.71 8.55
CA ARG A 310 -1.84 16.11 8.94
C ARG A 310 -0.62 16.99 8.70
N VAL A 311 0.58 16.49 9.00
CA VAL A 311 1.83 17.22 8.76
C VAL A 311 2.07 17.42 7.27
N ILE A 312 1.91 16.35 6.49
CA ILE A 312 2.08 16.37 5.02
C ILE A 312 1.06 17.34 4.38
N GLU A 313 -0.21 17.25 4.78
CA GLU A 313 -1.27 18.11 4.28
C GLU A 313 -1.09 19.58 4.67
N ALA A 314 -0.56 19.86 5.86
CA ALA A 314 -0.27 21.23 6.29
C ALA A 314 0.75 21.93 5.37
N TYR A 315 1.62 21.16 4.71
CA TYR A 315 2.54 21.68 3.69
C TYR A 315 1.89 21.77 2.30
N VAL A 316 1.23 20.70 1.85
CA VAL A 316 0.74 20.59 0.46
C VAL A 316 -0.51 21.46 0.22
N LYS A 317 -1.45 21.52 1.18
CA LYS A 317 -2.74 22.21 0.98
C LYS A 317 -2.60 23.71 0.74
N PRO A 318 -1.73 24.46 1.44
CA PRO A 318 -1.51 25.87 1.14
C PRO A 318 -1.01 26.12 -0.29
N ILE A 319 -0.05 25.32 -0.76
CA ILE A 319 0.52 25.43 -2.11
C ILE A 319 -0.57 25.17 -3.17
N LEU A 320 -1.35 24.09 -2.98
CA LEU A 320 -2.47 23.78 -3.86
C LEU A 320 -3.51 24.91 -3.89
N ARG A 321 -3.86 25.45 -2.72
CA ARG A 321 -4.83 26.54 -2.60
C ARG A 321 -4.38 27.79 -3.34
N GLU A 322 -3.11 28.19 -3.16
CA GLU A 322 -2.51 29.33 -3.85
C GLU A 322 -2.64 29.19 -5.38
N LYS A 323 -2.28 28.03 -5.93
CA LYS A 323 -2.36 27.75 -7.37
C LYS A 323 -3.79 27.68 -7.92
N LEU A 324 -4.72 27.12 -7.15
CA LEU A 324 -6.14 27.11 -7.52
C LEU A 324 -6.75 28.53 -7.50
N GLU A 325 -6.38 29.37 -6.54
CA GLU A 325 -6.81 30.76 -6.47
C GLU A 325 -6.22 31.59 -7.62
N GLU A 326 -4.97 31.34 -8.02
CA GLU A 326 -4.35 31.94 -9.20
C GLU A 326 -5.12 31.59 -10.49
N LYS A 327 -5.40 30.29 -10.73
CA LYS A 327 -6.21 29.86 -11.89
C LYS A 327 -7.59 30.50 -11.89
N LYS A 328 -8.25 30.62 -10.73
CA LYS A 328 -9.58 31.26 -10.63
C LYS A 328 -9.55 32.75 -10.98
N LYS A 329 -8.50 33.48 -10.59
CA LYS A 329 -8.37 34.91 -10.86
C LYS A 329 -8.00 35.19 -12.33
N ASN A 330 -7.09 34.40 -12.88
CA ASN A 330 -6.46 34.70 -14.17
C ASN A 330 -7.03 33.88 -15.34
N GLY A 331 -7.96 32.94 -15.07
CA GLY A 331 -8.51 31.99 -16.04
C GLY A 331 -7.52 30.89 -16.47
N THR A 332 -6.22 31.14 -16.33
CA THR A 332 -5.11 30.24 -16.63
C THR A 332 -4.01 30.42 -15.56
N ILE A 333 -3.09 29.46 -15.43
CA ILE A 333 -1.88 29.67 -14.61
C ILE A 333 -0.86 30.40 -15.48
N THR A 334 -0.31 31.49 -14.95
CA THR A 334 0.66 32.34 -15.64
C THR A 334 1.93 31.53 -15.89
N LYS A 335 2.32 31.37 -17.16
CA LYS A 335 3.62 30.76 -17.49
C LYS A 335 4.72 31.74 -17.11
N LYS A 336 5.72 31.28 -16.36
CA LYS A 336 6.96 32.04 -16.20
C LYS A 336 7.78 31.86 -17.46
N ASP A 337 7.89 32.91 -18.27
CA ASP A 337 8.61 32.91 -19.54
C ASP A 337 10.15 33.02 -19.38
N ASP A 338 10.66 33.26 -18.16
CA ASP A 338 12.09 33.46 -17.90
C ASP A 338 12.77 32.19 -17.36
N ALA A 339 13.53 31.54 -18.24
CA ALA A 339 14.29 30.31 -18.01
C ALA A 339 15.60 30.54 -17.21
N GLU A 340 15.53 31.21 -16.07
CA GLU A 340 16.62 31.22 -15.07
C GLU A 340 16.18 30.64 -13.71
N ASP A 341 14.88 30.54 -13.43
CA ASP A 341 14.36 29.97 -12.17
C ASP A 341 13.05 29.20 -12.40
N GLY A 342 13.17 28.02 -13.02
CA GLY A 342 12.13 26.97 -13.07
C GLY A 342 10.86 27.33 -13.86
N GLY A 343 10.72 26.73 -15.05
CA GLY A 343 9.46 26.76 -15.81
C GLY A 343 8.26 26.16 -15.05
N ASP A 344 7.08 26.12 -15.67
CA ASP A 344 5.83 25.61 -15.07
C ASP A 344 6.06 24.33 -14.25
N THR A 345 5.53 24.23 -13.03
CA THR A 345 5.69 23.05 -12.15
C THR A 345 4.74 21.90 -12.54
N LEU A 346 4.90 20.70 -11.95
CA LEU A 346 3.95 19.61 -12.18
C LEU A 346 2.57 20.04 -11.69
N LEU A 347 2.51 20.69 -10.53
CA LEU A 347 1.26 21.18 -9.97
C LEU A 347 0.58 22.19 -10.91
N ASP A 348 1.33 23.10 -11.52
CA ASP A 348 0.80 24.03 -12.52
C ASP A 348 0.20 23.30 -13.72
N HIS A 349 0.93 22.31 -14.23
CA HIS A 349 0.46 21.47 -15.34
C HIS A 349 -0.84 20.73 -14.98
N LEU A 350 -0.91 20.14 -13.78
CA LEU A 350 -2.09 19.40 -13.33
C LEU A 350 -3.30 20.32 -13.13
N VAL A 351 -3.11 21.47 -12.48
CA VAL A 351 -4.20 22.43 -12.21
C VAL A 351 -4.76 23.01 -13.51
N GLN A 352 -3.94 23.20 -14.55
CA GLN A 352 -4.44 23.59 -15.87
C GLN A 352 -5.42 22.56 -16.46
N HIS A 353 -5.17 21.27 -16.25
CA HIS A 353 -5.96 20.16 -16.81
C HIS A 353 -7.10 19.67 -15.91
N THR A 354 -7.29 20.24 -14.72
CA THR A 354 -8.38 19.89 -13.81
C THR A 354 -9.35 21.05 -13.59
N ASP A 355 -10.65 20.77 -13.69
CA ASP A 355 -11.71 21.72 -13.43
C ASP A 355 -12.07 21.74 -11.94
N GLY A 356 -11.12 22.12 -11.07
CA GLY A 356 -11.38 22.64 -9.71
C GLY A 356 -12.29 21.88 -8.72
N GLU A 357 -12.79 20.67 -9.02
CA GLU A 357 -13.68 19.86 -8.17
C GLU A 357 -12.99 18.67 -7.49
#